data_AF-A0A950HWP6-F1
#
_entry.id   AF-A0A950HWP6-F1
#
_cell.length_a   1.000
_cell.length_b   1.000
_cell.length_c   1.000
_cell.angle_alpha   90.00
_cell.angle_beta   90.00
_cell.angle_gamma   90.00
#
_symmetry.space_group_name_H-M   'P 1'
#
loop_
_entity.id
_entity.type
_entity.pdbx_description
1 polymer ?
#
loop_
_entity_poly.entity_id
_entity_poly.type
_entity_poly.pdbx_seq_one_letter_code
_entity_poly.pdbx_strand_id
1 'polypeptide(L)'
;MKYNSPHSTAAWGMMAKDWERGVDYHRLSVERLKRAQAAVRYAGLGGVLCFNFDNIRYVTATHIGEWARDKFFRYALCPAEGKPFLWDPAPPAKRISSPWISDNVAAPITTMQGAIPPSMNVQYDFAKQIKKALVDYGIDKE
;
A
#
# COMPACT_ATOMS: atom_id res chain seq x y z
N MET A 1 15.07 15.29 40.17
CA MET A 1 15.05 16.15 38.96
C MET A 1 13.62 16.19 38.45
N LYS A 2 12.94 17.35 38.45
CA LYS A 2 11.58 17.49 37.88
C LYS A 2 11.72 18.01 36.45
N TYR A 3 11.23 17.24 35.48
CA TYR A 3 11.16 17.66 34.09
C TYR A 3 9.95 18.60 33.93
N ASN A 4 10.20 19.85 33.53
CA ASN A 4 9.16 20.87 33.33
C ASN A 4 8.56 20.86 31.91
N SER A 5 9.07 20.02 31.00
CA SER A 5 8.52 19.85 29.65
C SER A 5 7.84 18.49 29.52
N PRO A 6 6.57 18.42 29.06
CA PRO A 6 5.90 17.15 28.78
C PRO A 6 6.40 16.49 27.48
N HIS A 7 7.25 17.18 26.71
CA HIS A 7 7.76 16.71 25.43
C HIS A 7 9.29 16.74 25.40
N SER A 8 9.87 15.71 24.80
CA SER A 8 11.31 15.64 24.54
C SER A 8 11.68 16.60 23.42
N THR A 9 12.78 17.34 23.59
CA THR A 9 13.42 18.11 22.50
C THR A 9 14.25 17.21 21.57
N ALA A 10 14.36 15.91 21.87
CA ALA A 10 15.07 14.97 21.01
C ALA A 10 14.37 14.86 19.66
N ALA A 11 15.07 15.24 18.60
CA ALA A 11 14.63 14.97 17.24
C ALA A 11 14.74 13.46 16.99
N TRP A 12 13.65 12.84 16.53
CA TRP A 12 13.63 11.41 16.19
C TRP A 12 14.59 11.05 15.05
N GLY A 13 15.17 12.04 14.36
CA GLY A 13 16.21 11.89 13.35
C GLY A 13 15.72 11.12 12.11
N MET A 14 16.49 11.19 11.02
CA MET A 14 16.23 10.39 9.82
C MET A 14 16.92 9.01 9.88
N MET A 15 17.86 8.83 10.80
CA MET A 15 18.70 7.63 10.92
C MET A 15 18.34 6.81 12.16
N ALA A 16 18.45 5.50 12.03
CA ALA A 16 18.31 4.59 13.17
C ALA A 16 19.46 4.82 14.17
N LYS A 17 19.12 4.69 15.45
CA LYS A 17 20.03 4.83 16.59
C LYS A 17 19.89 3.57 17.45
N ASP A 18 20.98 3.10 18.04
CA ASP A 18 21.03 1.94 18.92
C ASP A 18 20.69 2.26 20.38
N TRP A 19 20.78 3.55 20.78
CA TRP A 19 20.46 4.01 22.16
C TRP A 19 19.10 4.71 22.31
N GLU A 20 18.36 4.94 21.21
CA GLU A 20 17.05 5.60 21.22
C GLU A 20 16.08 4.90 20.28
N ARG A 21 14.81 4.70 20.71
CA ARG A 21 13.81 3.96 19.92
C ARG A 21 13.57 4.54 18.52
N GLY A 22 13.73 5.85 18.31
CA GLY A 22 13.49 6.45 17.00
C GLY A 22 12.02 6.33 16.55
N VAL A 23 11.82 6.27 15.24
CA VAL A 23 10.53 5.95 14.62
C VAL A 23 10.36 4.44 14.55
N ASP A 24 9.33 3.92 15.21
CA ASP A 24 8.89 2.52 15.05
C ASP A 24 8.07 2.38 13.75
N TYR A 25 8.75 2.05 12.66
CA TYR A 25 8.14 1.91 11.34
C TYR A 25 7.18 0.73 11.24
N HIS A 26 7.41 -0.34 12.02
CA HIS A 26 6.51 -1.48 12.05
C HIS A 26 5.18 -1.08 12.70
N ARG A 27 5.21 -0.46 13.88
CA ARG A 27 4.01 0.07 14.52
C ARG A 27 3.28 1.06 13.61
N LEU A 28 4.02 1.98 12.98
CA LEU A 28 3.47 2.97 12.07
C LEU A 28 2.73 2.32 10.89
N SER A 29 3.30 1.27 10.27
CA SER A 29 2.66 0.62 9.13
C SER A 29 1.40 -0.13 9.54
N VAL A 30 1.42 -0.91 10.65
CA VAL A 30 0.20 -1.65 11.04
C VAL A 30 -0.90 -0.73 11.54
N GLU A 31 -0.58 0.36 12.25
CA GLU A 31 -1.59 1.32 12.71
C GLU A 31 -2.25 2.08 11.55
N ARG A 32 -1.47 2.46 10.52
CA ARG A 32 -2.02 3.08 9.30
C ARG A 32 -2.95 2.14 8.56
N LEU A 33 -2.54 0.89 8.37
CA LEU A 33 -3.38 -0.12 7.72
C LEU A 33 -4.68 -0.34 8.52
N LYS A 34 -4.59 -0.56 9.84
CA LYS A 34 -5.77 -0.73 10.71
C LYS A 34 -6.75 0.45 10.60
N ARG A 35 -6.22 1.68 10.54
CA ARG A 35 -7.03 2.89 10.39
C ARG A 35 -7.71 2.97 9.02
N ALA A 36 -6.99 2.67 7.95
CA ALA A 36 -7.57 2.60 6.60
C ALA A 36 -8.69 1.56 6.56
N GLN A 37 -8.46 0.37 7.11
CA GLN A 37 -9.45 -0.70 7.19
C GLN A 37 -10.68 -0.35 8.03
N ALA A 38 -10.49 0.38 9.13
CA ALA A 38 -11.61 0.90 9.92
C ALA A 38 -12.47 1.89 9.10
N ALA A 39 -11.84 2.75 8.29
CA ALA A 39 -12.56 3.66 7.40
C ALA A 39 -13.31 2.92 6.29
N VAL A 40 -12.69 1.88 5.70
CA VAL A 40 -13.33 1.01 4.70
C VAL A 40 -14.58 0.33 5.29
N ARG A 41 -14.48 -0.26 6.48
CA ARG A 41 -15.62 -0.86 7.19
C ARG A 41 -16.70 0.16 7.54
N TYR A 42 -16.31 1.33 8.02
CA TYR A 42 -17.26 2.42 8.34
C TYR A 42 -18.06 2.86 7.11
N ALA A 43 -17.43 2.87 5.94
CA ALA A 43 -18.08 3.18 4.67
C ALA A 43 -18.94 2.04 4.11
N GLY A 44 -18.94 0.86 4.72
CA GLY A 44 -19.67 -0.33 4.24
C GLY A 44 -19.10 -0.92 2.95
N LEU A 45 -17.80 -0.76 2.70
CA LEU A 45 -17.12 -1.28 1.50
C LEU A 45 -16.33 -2.55 1.85
N GLY A 46 -16.27 -3.51 0.92
CA GLY A 46 -15.38 -4.67 1.06
C GLY A 46 -13.90 -4.35 0.88
N GLY A 47 -13.58 -3.30 0.12
CA GLY A 47 -12.21 -2.83 -0.07
C GLY A 47 -12.12 -1.56 -0.92
N VAL A 48 -10.93 -0.96 -0.93
CA VAL A 48 -10.62 0.21 -1.77
C VAL A 48 -9.42 -0.05 -2.67
N LEU A 49 -9.59 0.27 -3.96
CA LEU A 49 -8.50 0.22 -4.93
C LEU A 49 -7.80 1.58 -4.99
N CYS A 50 -6.51 1.59 -4.66
CA CYS A 50 -5.70 2.80 -4.58
C CYS A 50 -4.74 2.90 -5.77
N PHE A 51 -4.86 3.99 -6.54
CA PHE A 51 -3.90 4.37 -7.59
C PHE A 51 -2.95 5.50 -7.17
N ASN A 52 -3.40 6.39 -6.27
CA ASN A 52 -2.54 7.46 -5.77
C ASN A 52 -1.41 6.86 -4.92
N PHE A 53 -0.17 7.27 -5.21
CA PHE A 53 1.04 6.82 -4.52
C PHE A 53 1.01 7.06 -3.01
N ASP A 54 0.37 8.14 -2.57
CA ASP A 54 0.30 8.47 -1.15
C ASP A 54 -0.63 7.49 -0.42
N ASN A 55 -1.73 7.09 -1.07
CA ASN A 55 -2.63 6.06 -0.56
C ASN A 55 -1.98 4.67 -0.59
N ILE A 56 -1.31 4.33 -1.69
CA ILE A 56 -0.56 3.05 -1.81
C ILE A 56 0.51 2.98 -0.71
N ARG A 57 1.27 4.05 -0.49
CA ARG A 57 2.27 4.11 0.58
C ARG A 57 1.62 4.02 1.95
N TYR A 58 0.47 4.65 2.15
CA TYR A 58 -0.24 4.64 3.42
C TYR A 58 -0.68 3.23 3.81
N VAL A 59 -1.30 2.48 2.90
CA VAL A 59 -1.85 1.15 3.18
C VAL A 59 -0.82 0.03 3.12
N THR A 60 0.21 0.14 2.27
CA THR A 60 1.21 -0.92 2.08
C THR A 60 2.55 -0.67 2.78
N ALA A 61 2.81 0.56 3.23
CA ALA A 61 4.12 1.04 3.67
C ALA A 61 5.25 0.95 2.62
N THR A 62 4.94 0.63 1.35
CA THR A 62 5.93 0.47 0.29
C THR A 62 6.02 1.69 -0.63
N HIS A 63 7.21 1.93 -1.21
CA HIS A 63 7.47 2.94 -2.25
C HIS A 63 8.53 2.41 -3.23
N ILE A 64 8.64 2.98 -4.43
CA ILE A 64 9.56 2.56 -5.50
C ILE A 64 10.29 3.73 -6.19
N GLY A 65 10.01 4.96 -5.75
CA GLY A 65 10.52 6.19 -6.32
C GLY A 65 9.44 7.04 -6.99
N GLU A 66 9.68 8.35 -7.02
CA GLU A 66 8.74 9.35 -7.55
C GLU A 66 8.62 9.30 -9.09
N TRP A 67 9.60 8.70 -9.78
CA TRP A 67 9.55 8.45 -11.22
C TRP A 67 8.31 7.64 -11.67
N ALA A 68 7.69 6.94 -10.71
CA ALA A 68 6.55 6.08 -10.93
C ALA A 68 5.19 6.78 -10.65
N ARG A 69 5.21 8.00 -10.10
CA ARG A 69 3.99 8.76 -9.84
C ARG A 69 3.28 9.09 -11.18
N ASP A 70 1.96 9.17 -11.14
CA ASP A 70 1.09 9.57 -12.27
C ASP A 70 1.27 8.77 -13.56
N LYS A 71 1.67 7.50 -13.43
CA LYS A 71 1.74 6.54 -14.55
C LYS A 71 0.74 5.40 -14.42
N PHE A 72 0.05 5.28 -13.29
CA PHE A 72 -1.01 4.28 -13.01
C PHE A 72 -0.59 2.81 -13.20
N PHE A 73 0.71 2.55 -13.26
CA PHE A 73 1.35 1.24 -13.33
C PHE A 73 1.79 0.69 -11.96
N ARG A 74 1.25 1.26 -10.89
CA ARG A 74 1.33 0.74 -9.53
C ARG A 74 0.00 1.03 -8.84
N TYR A 75 -0.58 0.03 -8.21
CA TYR A 75 -1.83 0.16 -7.47
C TYR A 75 -1.90 -0.87 -6.35
N ALA A 76 -2.78 -0.64 -5.38
CA ALA A 76 -2.98 -1.56 -4.27
C ALA A 76 -4.46 -1.73 -3.96
N LEU A 77 -4.87 -2.95 -3.63
CA LEU A 77 -6.19 -3.23 -3.07
C LEU A 77 -6.06 -3.33 -1.55
N CYS A 78 -6.74 -2.46 -0.83
CA CYS A 78 -6.87 -2.53 0.63
C CYS A 78 -8.23 -3.13 0.98
N PRO A 79 -8.30 -4.41 1.39
CA PRO A 79 -9.56 -5.02 1.85
C PRO A 79 -9.95 -4.46 3.23
N ALA A 80 -11.21 -4.62 3.60
CA ALA A 80 -11.73 -4.31 4.93
C ALA A 80 -11.00 -5.06 6.05
N GLU A 81 -10.47 -6.26 5.78
CA GLU A 81 -9.70 -7.08 6.70
C GLU A 81 -8.54 -7.79 6.00
N GLY A 82 -7.47 -8.10 6.73
CA GLY A 82 -6.30 -8.80 6.20
C GLY A 82 -5.20 -7.90 5.63
N LYS A 83 -4.23 -8.48 4.92
CA LYS A 83 -3.11 -7.75 4.32
C LYS A 83 -3.54 -7.16 2.97
N PRO A 84 -3.12 -5.93 2.60
CA PRO A 84 -3.38 -5.38 1.28
C PRO A 84 -2.65 -6.17 0.18
N PHE A 85 -3.14 -6.06 -1.04
CA PHE A 85 -2.49 -6.59 -2.25
C PHE A 85 -1.83 -5.46 -3.02
N LEU A 86 -0.58 -5.64 -3.43
CA LEU A 86 0.18 -4.65 -4.17
C LEU A 86 0.48 -5.16 -5.58
N TRP A 87 0.17 -4.35 -6.58
CA TRP A 87 0.70 -4.52 -7.93
C TRP A 87 1.78 -3.47 -8.17
N ASP A 88 3.01 -3.94 -8.37
CA ASP A 88 4.21 -3.10 -8.41
C ASP A 88 5.11 -3.52 -9.57
N PRO A 89 5.77 -2.58 -10.28
CA PRO A 89 6.59 -2.92 -11.45
C PRO A 89 7.85 -3.72 -11.13
N ALA A 90 8.24 -3.87 -9.85
CA ALA A 90 9.35 -4.72 -9.43
C ALA A 90 8.94 -5.75 -8.36
N PRO A 91 8.02 -6.70 -8.66
CA PRO A 91 7.52 -7.65 -7.67
C PRO A 91 8.64 -8.46 -6.97
N PRO A 92 9.62 -9.05 -7.68
CA PRO A 92 10.68 -9.83 -7.02
C PRO A 92 11.46 -9.01 -5.99
N ALA A 93 11.83 -7.77 -6.35
CA ALA A 93 12.53 -6.87 -5.44
C ALA A 93 11.66 -6.48 -4.24
N LYS A 94 10.34 -6.26 -4.44
CA LYS A 94 9.42 -5.96 -3.34
C LYS A 94 9.20 -7.14 -2.40
N ARG A 95 9.11 -8.36 -2.90
CA ARG A 95 8.99 -9.56 -2.05
C ARG A 95 10.17 -9.72 -1.10
N ILE A 96 11.38 -9.36 -1.54
CA ILE A 96 12.60 -9.40 -0.73
C ILE A 96 12.66 -8.19 0.22
N SER A 97 12.44 -6.97 -0.29
CA SER A 97 12.64 -5.72 0.46
C SER A 97 11.46 -5.31 1.36
N SER A 98 10.31 -5.97 1.25
CA SER A 98 9.08 -5.63 1.99
C SER A 98 8.40 -6.91 2.52
N PRO A 99 9.01 -7.60 3.50
CA PRO A 99 8.57 -8.93 3.95
C PRO A 99 7.15 -8.96 4.54
N TRP A 100 6.63 -7.83 5.04
CA TRP A 100 5.27 -7.76 5.59
C TRP A 100 4.17 -8.00 4.53
N ILE A 101 4.47 -7.75 3.25
CA ILE A 101 3.54 -7.93 2.12
C ILE A 101 4.06 -8.97 1.11
N SER A 102 5.13 -9.71 1.42
CA SER A 102 5.84 -10.58 0.47
C SER A 102 4.95 -11.55 -0.32
N ASP A 103 3.86 -12.03 0.28
CA ASP A 103 2.96 -13.00 -0.34
C ASP A 103 1.94 -12.33 -1.28
N ASN A 104 1.63 -11.05 -1.03
CA ASN A 104 0.58 -10.29 -1.70
C ASN A 104 1.15 -9.19 -2.63
N VAL A 105 2.15 -9.55 -3.45
CA VAL A 105 2.70 -8.65 -4.49
C VAL A 105 2.67 -9.31 -5.86
N ALA A 106 2.16 -8.65 -6.90
CA ALA A 106 2.21 -9.15 -8.27
C ALA A 106 2.56 -8.07 -9.30
N ALA A 107 2.77 -8.49 -10.55
CA ALA A 107 3.03 -7.57 -11.65
C ALA A 107 1.74 -6.83 -12.05
N PRO A 108 1.80 -5.51 -12.31
CA PRO A 108 0.66 -4.70 -12.69
C PRO A 108 0.24 -4.97 -14.13
N ILE A 109 -1.07 -4.90 -14.39
CA ILE A 109 -1.69 -4.84 -15.71
C ILE A 109 -2.54 -3.58 -15.70
N THR A 110 -2.24 -2.60 -16.55
CA THR A 110 -2.95 -1.31 -16.53
C THR A 110 -2.86 -0.63 -17.89
N THR A 111 -3.74 0.32 -18.15
CA THR A 111 -3.68 1.18 -19.33
C THR A 111 -2.59 2.25 -19.25
N MET A 112 -1.90 2.35 -18.10
CA MET A 112 -0.91 3.38 -17.81
C MET A 112 -1.42 4.79 -18.08
N GLN A 113 -2.62 5.09 -17.57
CA GLN A 113 -3.32 6.36 -17.80
C GLN A 113 -3.55 6.67 -19.29
N GLY A 114 -3.80 5.63 -20.09
CA GLY A 114 -4.08 5.75 -21.52
C GLY A 114 -2.85 5.74 -22.43
N ALA A 115 -1.65 5.54 -21.89
CA ALA A 115 -0.45 5.36 -22.72
C ALA A 115 -0.49 4.06 -23.55
N ILE A 116 -1.30 3.10 -23.13
CA ILE A 116 -1.53 1.84 -23.85
C ILE A 116 -2.74 1.99 -24.80
N PRO A 117 -2.56 1.79 -26.12
CA PRO A 117 -3.65 1.81 -27.10
C PRO A 117 -4.86 0.96 -26.73
N PRO A 118 -6.10 1.46 -26.90
CA PRO A 118 -7.32 0.70 -26.63
C PRO A 118 -7.44 -0.61 -27.40
N SER A 119 -6.83 -0.71 -28.58
CA SER A 119 -6.81 -1.93 -29.41
C SER A 119 -6.13 -3.13 -28.74
N MET A 120 -5.27 -2.90 -27.74
CA MET A 120 -4.65 -3.97 -26.96
C MET A 120 -5.56 -4.52 -25.85
N ASN A 121 -6.73 -3.93 -25.62
CA ASN A 121 -7.76 -4.47 -24.71
C ASN A 121 -7.28 -4.72 -23.26
N VAL A 122 -6.21 -4.04 -22.83
CA VAL A 122 -5.56 -4.24 -21.51
C VAL A 122 -6.50 -3.92 -20.34
N GLN A 123 -7.47 -3.05 -20.53
CA GLN A 123 -8.51 -2.74 -19.53
C GLN A 123 -9.30 -3.98 -19.09
N TYR A 124 -9.51 -4.95 -19.99
CA TYR A 124 -10.22 -6.19 -19.67
C TYR A 124 -9.35 -7.11 -18.81
N ASP A 125 -8.06 -7.19 -19.09
CA ASP A 125 -7.14 -8.01 -18.31
C ASP A 125 -6.85 -7.39 -16.93
N PHE A 126 -6.78 -6.07 -16.85
CA PHE A 126 -6.80 -5.34 -15.58
C PHE A 126 -8.06 -5.69 -14.77
N ALA A 127 -9.25 -5.59 -15.36
CA ALA A 127 -10.50 -5.91 -14.67
C ALA A 127 -10.55 -7.37 -14.17
N LYS A 128 -10.08 -8.33 -14.98
CA LYS A 128 -9.95 -9.73 -14.57
C LYS A 128 -8.97 -9.90 -13.40
N GLN A 129 -7.85 -9.18 -13.42
CA GLN A 129 -6.85 -9.23 -12.35
C GLN A 129 -7.43 -8.71 -11.03
N ILE A 130 -8.15 -7.59 -11.08
CA ILE A 130 -8.82 -7.05 -9.89
C ILE A 130 -9.91 -7.99 -9.40
N LYS A 131 -10.76 -8.52 -10.29
CA LYS A 131 -11.83 -9.47 -9.90
C LYS A 131 -11.23 -10.71 -9.22
N LYS A 132 -10.12 -11.25 -9.73
CA LYS A 132 -9.43 -12.37 -9.09
C LYS A 132 -9.04 -12.05 -7.65
N ALA A 133 -8.44 -10.89 -7.41
CA ALA A 133 -8.07 -10.47 -6.06
C ALA A 133 -9.31 -10.28 -5.16
N LEU A 134 -10.39 -9.68 -5.67
CA LEU A 134 -11.64 -9.52 -4.91
C LEU A 134 -12.22 -10.89 -4.49
N VAL A 135 -12.16 -11.89 -5.37
CA VAL A 135 -12.57 -13.28 -5.08
C VAL A 135 -11.65 -13.92 -4.04
N ASP A 136 -10.33 -13.76 -4.17
CA ASP A 136 -9.35 -14.29 -3.21
C ASP A 136 -9.57 -13.72 -1.79
N TYR A 137 -10.06 -12.48 -1.68
CA TYR A 137 -10.45 -11.84 -0.41
C TYR A 137 -11.89 -12.14 0.04
N GLY A 138 -12.71 -12.78 -0.80
CA GLY A 138 -14.12 -13.07 -0.49
C GLY A 138 -15.06 -11.86 -0.52
N ILE A 139 -14.63 -10.73 -1.11
CA ILE A 139 -15.36 -9.45 -1.14
C ILE A 139 -15.93 -9.14 -2.53
N ASP A 140 -16.10 -10.16 -3.37
CA ASP A 140 -16.40 -9.99 -4.79
C ASP A 140 -17.89 -9.68 -5.08
N LYS A 141 -18.72 -9.71 -4.03
CA LYS A 141 -20.16 -9.43 -4.02
C LYS A 141 -20.53 -8.24 -3.12
N GLU A 142 -19.54 -7.60 -2.51
CA GLU A 142 -19.70 -6.39 -1.70
C GLU A 142 -19.64 -5.11 -2.54
#